data_AF-B0MP22-F1
#
_entry.id   AF-B0MP22-F1
#
_cell.length_a   1.000
_cell.length_b   1.000
_cell.length_c   1.000
_cell.angle_alpha   90.00
_cell.angle_beta   90.00
_cell.angle_gamma   90.00
#
_symmetry.space_group_name_H-M   'P 1'
#
loop_
_entity.id
_entity.type
_entity.pdbx_description
1 polymer ?
#
loop_
_entity_poly.entity_id
_entity_poly.type
_entity_poly.pdbx_seq_one_letter_code
_entity_poly.pdbx_strand_id
1 'polypeptide(L)'
;MRKSGILLHIASLSNKYGIGTMGREAYKFVDWLRSAGQSLWQILPLSQTSFGDSPYQSFSIYAGNPYFISLETLEEEGLLKHKEYADINWCKDPRYIDYATMYENFYKVMRLAFGRFSKGRNGNVSEEYKAFVAENPWLENYTLFMALKDAHGGKSWCEWETPLRLRDVTAVYSAKKKYAKDMEFYAFLQFEFFRQWYKLKKYANDNGIQIIGDIPIYCALDSADVWCEPQLFQLDRDRVPTVVAGFPPDGFSEDGQLWGNPIYDWDRMKQENYRWWVGRMSFAKKLYDIVRIDHFIGFNSYYAIPFGSKTAHGGEWHDGPKYDLFNVIKRETGKGGIIAEDLGIITPSVRKLLKQAAYPGMKVLQFAFDPTGKSEYLPQNYTSQNCVVYTSTHDSDTALGWFNNLDRTTKQFVKEYLGVRHATELPEAFIDIAWKSTADMAMTTMQELCGFGTEARINVPSTIGNNWRWRTLESDFTAKSAAYLNRLTEICNRKPPFKKTRKKR
;
A
#
# COMPACT_ATOMS: atom_id res chain seq x y z
N MET A 1 -18.64 -14.85 -6.98
CA MET A 1 -19.40 -14.56 -5.73
C MET A 1 -19.06 -13.15 -5.34
N ARG A 2 -20.08 -12.30 -5.18
CA ARG A 2 -19.89 -10.87 -4.93
C ARG A 2 -19.42 -10.64 -3.50
N LYS A 3 -18.51 -9.69 -3.31
CA LYS A 3 -17.88 -9.37 -2.02
C LYS A 3 -17.96 -7.88 -1.75
N SER A 4 -17.76 -7.52 -0.49
CA SER A 4 -17.58 -6.12 -0.08
C SER A 4 -16.53 -5.98 1.03
N GLY A 5 -16.00 -4.77 1.17
CA GLY A 5 -14.99 -4.46 2.18
C GLY A 5 -14.72 -2.99 2.42
N ILE A 6 -13.77 -2.77 3.33
CA ILE A 6 -13.31 -1.44 3.73
C ILE A 6 -11.84 -1.24 3.35
N LEU A 7 -11.53 -0.07 2.79
CA LEU A 7 -10.17 0.46 2.66
C LEU A 7 -9.83 1.24 3.94
N LEU A 8 -8.89 0.70 4.72
CA LEU A 8 -8.35 1.35 5.91
C LEU A 8 -6.91 0.85 6.12
N HIS A 9 -5.91 1.71 5.99
CA HIS A 9 -4.53 1.30 6.18
C HIS A 9 -4.21 1.03 7.67
N ILE A 10 -3.21 0.18 7.93
CA ILE A 10 -2.76 -0.14 9.30
C ILE A 10 -2.38 1.13 10.06
N ALA A 11 -1.68 2.06 9.41
CA ALA A 11 -1.28 3.34 9.98
C ALA A 11 -2.46 4.15 10.56
N SER A 12 -3.64 4.02 9.94
CA SER A 12 -4.86 4.76 10.31
C SER A 12 -5.65 4.09 11.44
N LEU A 13 -5.25 2.92 11.92
CA LEU A 13 -5.89 2.31 13.09
C LEU A 13 -5.63 3.16 14.35
N SER A 14 -6.66 3.28 15.19
CA SER A 14 -6.55 3.94 16.48
C SER A 14 -5.58 3.19 17.39
N ASN A 15 -4.75 3.90 18.15
CA ASN A 15 -4.04 3.42 19.34
C ASN A 15 -3.41 4.62 20.06
N LYS A 16 -2.72 4.36 21.17
CA LYS A 16 -2.05 5.38 22.00
C LYS A 16 -0.62 5.72 21.58
N TYR A 17 -0.08 5.08 20.54
CA TYR A 17 1.35 5.07 20.21
C TYR A 17 1.68 5.75 18.88
N GLY A 18 0.91 6.81 18.54
CA GLY A 18 1.20 7.72 17.42
C GLY A 18 0.77 7.25 16.03
N ILE A 19 0.88 5.95 15.75
CA ILE A 19 0.52 5.33 14.47
C ILE A 19 -0.12 3.97 14.71
N GLY A 20 -1.13 3.59 13.93
CA GLY A 20 -1.74 2.27 14.04
C GLY A 20 -0.75 1.13 13.79
N THR A 21 -0.93 0.02 14.51
CA THR A 21 -0.02 -1.14 14.53
C THR A 21 -0.77 -2.44 14.30
N MET A 22 -0.03 -3.54 14.17
CA MET A 22 -0.56 -4.91 14.14
C MET A 22 -0.92 -5.45 15.54
N GLY A 23 -1.25 -4.54 16.46
CA GLY A 23 -1.66 -4.80 17.83
C GLY A 23 -3.15 -5.04 17.97
N ARG A 24 -3.65 -4.94 19.21
CA ARG A 24 -5.03 -5.28 19.60
C ARG A 24 -6.11 -4.63 18.73
N GLU A 25 -5.89 -3.38 18.30
CA GLU A 25 -6.85 -2.62 17.51
C GLU A 25 -7.02 -3.15 16.09
N ALA A 26 -5.99 -3.76 15.51
CA ALA A 26 -6.12 -4.46 14.22
C ALA A 26 -7.01 -5.71 14.34
N TYR A 27 -6.90 -6.46 15.45
CA TYR A 27 -7.77 -7.62 15.71
C TYR A 27 -9.21 -7.18 15.98
N LYS A 28 -9.41 -6.13 16.77
CA LYS A 28 -10.74 -5.52 16.97
C LYS A 28 -11.36 -5.05 15.65
N PHE A 29 -10.56 -4.50 14.74
CA PHE A 29 -11.05 -4.10 13.42
C PHE A 29 -11.49 -5.30 12.57
N VAL A 30 -10.77 -6.42 12.62
CA VAL A 30 -11.20 -7.68 11.98
C VAL A 30 -12.54 -8.16 12.56
N ASP A 31 -12.70 -8.14 13.89
CA ASP A 31 -13.97 -8.49 14.54
C ASP A 31 -15.11 -7.56 14.12
N TRP A 32 -14.82 -6.26 14.05
CA TRP A 32 -15.79 -5.26 13.59
C TRP A 32 -16.18 -5.50 12.13
N LEU A 33 -15.23 -5.77 11.22
CA LEU A 33 -15.50 -6.11 9.82
C LEU A 33 -16.40 -7.35 9.69
N ARG A 34 -16.12 -8.38 10.50
CA ARG A 34 -16.94 -9.59 10.56
C ARG A 34 -18.36 -9.26 11.02
N SER A 35 -18.52 -8.44 12.06
CA SER A 35 -19.84 -7.99 12.53
C SER A 35 -20.59 -7.17 11.47
N ALA A 36 -19.86 -6.37 10.70
CA ALA A 36 -20.37 -5.57 9.59
C ALA A 36 -20.68 -6.41 8.32
N GLY A 37 -20.48 -7.73 8.36
CA GLY A 37 -20.76 -8.64 7.24
C GLY A 37 -19.75 -8.55 6.09
N GLN A 38 -18.64 -7.82 6.28
CA GLN A 38 -17.62 -7.62 5.25
C GLN A 38 -16.73 -8.86 5.10
N SER A 39 -16.11 -9.01 3.93
CA SER A 39 -15.19 -10.13 3.64
C SER A 39 -13.84 -9.68 3.09
N LEU A 40 -13.65 -8.38 2.89
CA LEU A 40 -12.45 -7.78 2.33
C LEU A 40 -11.96 -6.65 3.25
N TRP A 41 -10.66 -6.63 3.51
CA TRP A 41 -9.94 -5.51 4.12
C TRP A 41 -8.83 -5.09 3.16
N GLN A 42 -8.93 -3.88 2.62
CA GLN A 42 -7.86 -3.33 1.79
C GLN A 42 -6.95 -2.41 2.59
N ILE A 43 -5.66 -2.57 2.35
CA ILE A 43 -4.59 -1.75 2.91
C ILE A 43 -3.72 -1.19 1.79
N LEU A 44 -3.05 -0.09 2.08
CA LEU A 44 -1.95 0.45 1.26
C LEU A 44 -0.68 -0.41 1.44
N PRO A 45 0.39 -0.18 0.65
CA PRO A 45 1.62 -0.94 0.78
C PRO A 45 2.14 -0.98 2.23
N LEU A 46 2.56 -2.17 2.68
CA LEU A 46 3.14 -2.34 4.02
C LEU A 46 4.62 -1.96 4.10
N SER A 47 5.22 -1.57 2.97
CA SER A 47 6.66 -1.40 2.88
C SER A 47 7.16 -0.23 3.73
N GLN A 48 8.39 -0.33 4.24
CA GLN A 48 9.00 0.76 5.01
C GLN A 48 9.12 2.03 4.14
N THR A 49 8.53 3.11 4.61
CA THR A 49 8.47 4.40 3.92
C THR A 49 9.83 5.10 3.91
N SER A 50 10.13 5.76 2.79
CA SER A 50 11.24 6.69 2.64
C SER A 50 10.82 8.11 3.07
N PHE A 51 11.60 9.12 2.68
CA PHE A 51 11.27 10.53 2.91
C PHE A 51 9.88 10.87 2.35
N GLY A 52 9.10 11.65 3.11
CA GLY A 52 7.74 12.05 2.76
C GLY A 52 6.65 11.05 3.17
N ASP A 53 7.02 9.98 3.89
CA ASP A 53 6.13 9.02 4.58
C ASP A 53 5.15 8.27 3.66
N SER A 54 5.38 8.32 2.35
CA SER A 54 4.53 7.68 1.35
C SER A 54 4.75 6.17 1.32
N PRO A 55 3.69 5.35 1.50
CA PRO A 55 3.75 3.90 1.28
C PRO A 55 4.18 3.50 -0.14
N TYR A 56 4.04 4.41 -1.11
CA TYR A 56 4.39 4.20 -2.51
C TYR A 56 5.87 4.53 -2.81
N GLN A 57 6.61 5.05 -1.83
CA GLN A 57 8.06 5.26 -1.91
C GLN A 57 8.75 4.58 -0.73
N SER A 58 9.28 3.39 -0.97
CA SER A 58 9.84 2.53 0.06
C SER A 58 11.32 2.20 -0.12
N PHE A 59 12.00 1.94 1.00
CA PHE A 59 13.41 1.49 0.99
C PHE A 59 13.57 0.06 0.48
N SER A 60 12.49 -0.73 0.45
CA SER A 60 12.46 -2.03 -0.22
C SER A 60 11.04 -2.45 -0.58
N ILE A 61 10.88 -3.10 -1.73
CA ILE A 61 9.64 -3.79 -2.13
C ILE A 61 9.33 -5.03 -1.26
N TYR A 62 10.28 -5.51 -0.46
CA TYR A 62 10.13 -6.68 0.40
C TYR A 62 9.96 -6.31 1.87
N ALA A 63 10.75 -5.36 2.38
CA ALA A 63 10.79 -5.03 3.80
C ALA A 63 9.48 -4.38 4.28
N GLY A 64 8.95 -4.82 5.42
CA GLY A 64 7.80 -4.21 6.07
C GLY A 64 8.16 -2.98 6.89
N ASN A 65 7.20 -2.08 7.10
CA ASN A 65 7.37 -0.86 7.87
C ASN A 65 7.46 -1.17 9.38
N PRO A 66 8.62 -0.93 10.03
CA PRO A 66 8.77 -1.21 11.46
C PRO A 66 7.76 -0.48 12.33
N TYR A 67 7.25 0.67 11.91
CA TYR A 67 6.25 1.44 12.67
C TYR A 67 4.95 0.66 12.94
N PHE A 68 4.66 -0.41 12.20
CA PHE A 68 3.48 -1.24 12.45
C PHE A 68 3.70 -2.33 13.50
N ILE A 69 4.90 -2.46 14.06
CA ILE A 69 5.18 -3.38 15.17
C ILE A 69 4.48 -2.87 16.43
N SER A 70 3.66 -3.71 17.04
CA SER A 70 2.97 -3.42 18.30
C SER A 70 3.95 -3.43 19.48
N LEU A 71 4.10 -2.27 20.15
CA LEU A 71 4.89 -2.11 21.36
C LEU A 71 4.34 -2.95 22.52
N GLU A 72 3.02 -3.07 22.61
CA GLU A 72 2.35 -3.89 23.63
C GLU A 72 2.62 -5.38 23.42
N THR A 73 2.69 -5.85 22.18
CA THR A 73 3.04 -7.25 21.88
C THR A 73 4.48 -7.54 22.29
N LEU A 74 5.40 -6.60 22.05
CA LEU A 74 6.78 -6.73 22.51
C LEU A 74 6.90 -6.67 24.04
N GLU A 75 6.01 -5.95 24.72
CA GLU A 75 5.91 -5.98 26.19
C GLU A 75 5.42 -7.34 26.69
N GLU A 76 4.36 -7.89 26.10
CA GLU A 76 3.83 -9.22 26.43
C GLU A 76 4.88 -10.33 26.25
N GLU A 77 5.77 -10.17 25.28
CA GLU A 77 6.89 -11.08 25.01
C GLU A 77 8.14 -10.82 25.88
N GLY A 78 8.10 -9.81 26.76
CA GLY A 78 9.20 -9.45 27.66
C GLY A 78 10.37 -8.74 26.99
N LEU A 79 10.21 -8.29 25.74
CA LEU A 79 11.22 -7.51 25.01
C LEU A 79 11.18 -6.02 25.38
N LEU A 80 10.03 -5.51 25.81
CA LEU A 80 9.87 -4.15 26.34
C LEU A 80 9.27 -4.16 27.75
N LYS A 81 9.47 -3.06 28.48
CA LYS A 81 8.74 -2.74 29.71
C LYS A 81 7.82 -1.55 29.41
N HIS A 82 6.62 -1.54 29.99
CA HIS A 82 5.63 -0.47 29.79
C HIS A 82 6.20 0.95 29.85
N LYS A 83 6.94 1.27 30.91
CA LYS A 83 7.54 2.59 31.16
C LYS A 83 8.58 3.04 30.11
N GLU A 84 9.05 2.14 29.26
CA GLU A 84 10.04 2.47 28.23
C GLU A 84 9.41 3.18 27.02
N TYR A 85 8.08 3.17 26.91
CA TYR A 85 7.37 3.75 25.78
C TYR A 85 6.03 4.44 26.13
N ALA A 86 5.43 4.13 27.29
CA ALA A 86 4.13 4.65 27.69
C ALA A 86 4.11 6.16 27.97
N ASP A 87 5.21 6.71 28.50
CA ASP A 87 5.29 8.13 28.90
C ASP A 87 5.68 9.07 27.73
N ILE A 88 5.90 8.51 26.54
CA ILE A 88 6.21 9.29 25.34
C ILE A 88 4.91 9.91 24.82
N ASN A 89 4.91 11.23 24.61
CA ASN A 89 3.81 11.90 23.93
C ASN A 89 3.91 11.66 22.40
N TRP A 90 3.34 10.56 21.93
CA TRP A 90 3.48 10.10 20.55
C TRP A 90 2.82 10.97 19.48
N CYS A 91 1.81 11.76 19.85
CA CYS A 91 1.11 12.66 18.94
C CYS A 91 0.37 13.75 19.72
N LYS A 92 0.28 14.95 19.14
CA LYS A 92 -0.54 16.04 19.72
C LYS A 92 -2.04 15.80 19.54
N ASP A 93 -2.42 15.26 18.39
CA ASP A 93 -3.81 14.93 18.04
C ASP A 93 -3.88 13.45 17.63
N PRO A 94 -4.66 12.59 18.31
CA PRO A 94 -4.77 11.18 17.97
C PRO A 94 -5.38 10.91 16.58
N ARG A 95 -5.99 11.92 15.93
CA ARG A 95 -6.47 11.84 14.54
C ARG A 95 -5.37 11.92 13.50
N TYR A 96 -4.18 12.36 13.87
CA TYR A 96 -3.09 12.59 12.91
C TYR A 96 -1.78 12.00 13.39
N ILE A 97 -1.13 11.22 12.53
CA ILE A 97 0.23 10.73 12.77
C ILE A 97 1.19 11.92 12.83
N ASP A 98 2.07 11.89 13.83
CA ASP A 98 3.21 12.79 13.95
C ASP A 98 4.49 12.03 13.58
N TYR A 99 4.79 12.00 12.27
CA TYR A 99 5.93 11.23 11.74
C TYR A 99 7.29 11.70 12.28
N ALA A 100 7.42 12.99 12.62
CA ALA A 100 8.62 13.51 13.27
C ALA A 100 8.83 12.87 14.65
N THR A 101 7.77 12.87 15.47
CA THR A 101 7.80 12.22 16.80
C THR A 101 8.06 10.72 16.69
N MET A 102 7.46 10.05 15.69
CA MET A 102 7.73 8.64 15.40
C MET A 102 9.21 8.40 15.08
N TYR A 103 9.78 9.17 14.15
CA TYR A 103 11.18 9.05 13.74
C TYR A 103 12.15 9.26 14.91
N GLU A 104 11.90 10.25 15.76
CA GLU A 104 12.76 10.58 16.89
C GLU A 104 12.76 9.54 18.03
N ASN A 105 11.65 8.82 18.22
CA ASN A 105 11.44 8.00 19.42
C ASN A 105 11.37 6.50 19.13
N PHE A 106 10.75 6.09 18.02
CA PHE A 106 10.46 4.68 17.75
C PHE A 106 11.73 3.81 17.74
N TYR A 107 12.76 4.22 17.00
CA TYR A 107 14.00 3.44 16.90
C TYR A 107 14.76 3.38 18.23
N LYS A 108 14.65 4.40 19.10
CA LYS A 108 15.23 4.38 20.45
C LYS A 108 14.57 3.30 21.30
N VAL A 109 13.24 3.22 21.26
CA VAL A 109 12.47 2.17 21.95
C VAL A 109 12.82 0.79 21.39
N MET A 110 12.87 0.64 20.06
CA MET A 110 13.21 -0.65 19.43
C MET A 110 14.63 -1.14 19.76
N ARG A 111 15.60 -0.24 19.98
CA ARG A 111 16.94 -0.64 20.43
C ARG A 111 16.94 -1.26 21.83
N LEU A 112 16.00 -0.90 22.70
CA LEU A 112 15.80 -1.58 23.99
C LEU A 112 15.28 -3.01 23.78
N ALA A 113 14.28 -3.18 22.91
CA ALA A 113 13.75 -4.50 22.53
C ALA A 113 14.84 -5.40 21.92
N PHE A 114 15.58 -4.87 20.95
CA PHE A 114 16.72 -5.56 20.34
C PHE A 114 17.79 -5.94 21.38
N GLY A 115 18.05 -5.07 22.35
CA GLY A 115 18.97 -5.34 23.44
C GLY A 115 18.56 -6.56 24.29
N ARG A 116 17.27 -6.87 24.41
CA ARG A 116 16.77 -8.08 25.10
C ARG A 116 16.71 -9.30 24.19
N PHE A 117 16.53 -9.09 22.89
CA PHE A 117 16.51 -10.14 21.87
C PHE A 117 17.93 -10.67 21.51
N SER A 118 18.94 -9.80 21.48
CA SER A 118 20.24 -10.08 20.88
C SER A 118 21.04 -11.19 21.58
N LYS A 119 21.75 -11.99 20.76
CA LYS A 119 22.66 -13.07 21.17
C LYS A 119 23.72 -12.63 22.19
N GLY A 120 24.15 -11.37 22.13
CA GLY A 120 25.18 -10.81 23.02
C GLY A 120 24.80 -10.71 24.50
N ARG A 121 23.55 -11.04 24.88
CA ARG A 121 23.05 -11.01 26.26
C ARG A 121 22.39 -12.33 26.72
N ASN A 122 22.87 -13.48 26.23
CA ASN A 122 22.30 -14.82 26.48
C ASN A 122 20.94 -15.09 25.79
N GLY A 123 20.54 -14.27 24.81
CA GLY A 123 19.35 -14.52 23.99
C GLY A 123 19.59 -15.66 23.01
N ASN A 124 18.98 -16.82 23.27
CA ASN A 124 18.94 -17.90 22.28
C ASN A 124 18.03 -17.41 21.15
N VAL A 125 18.59 -16.93 20.03
CA VAL A 125 17.78 -16.62 18.85
C VAL A 125 16.99 -17.87 18.50
N SER A 126 15.66 -17.76 18.55
CA SER A 126 14.77 -18.88 18.32
C SER A 126 15.05 -19.52 16.96
N GLU A 127 14.76 -20.82 16.84
CA GLU A 127 14.82 -21.48 15.53
C GLU A 127 13.91 -20.78 14.50
N GLU A 128 12.83 -20.14 14.96
CA GLU A 128 11.96 -19.28 14.15
C GLU A 128 12.72 -18.09 13.53
N TYR A 129 13.58 -17.39 14.29
CA TYR A 129 14.38 -16.30 13.76
C TYR A 129 15.41 -16.79 12.74
N LYS A 130 16.08 -17.92 13.02
CA LYS A 130 17.06 -18.51 12.08
C LYS A 130 16.37 -18.92 10.78
N ALA A 131 15.20 -19.54 10.87
CA ALA A 131 14.39 -19.89 9.71
C ALA A 131 13.96 -18.64 8.93
N PHE A 132 13.48 -17.60 9.61
CA PHE A 132 13.13 -16.33 8.98
C PHE A 132 14.28 -15.74 8.17
N VAL A 133 15.49 -15.67 8.75
CA VAL A 133 16.68 -15.16 8.04
C VAL A 133 17.02 -16.04 6.82
N ALA A 134 16.97 -17.36 6.96
CA ALA A 134 17.27 -18.29 5.87
C ALA A 134 16.26 -18.24 4.71
N GLU A 135 14.97 -18.04 5.01
CA GLU A 135 13.89 -17.97 4.03
C GLU A 135 13.82 -16.62 3.27
N ASN A 136 14.53 -15.60 3.76
CA ASN A 136 14.45 -14.23 3.26
C ASN A 136 15.82 -13.70 2.79
N PRO A 137 16.35 -14.16 1.64
CA PRO A 137 17.68 -13.77 1.14
C PRO A 137 17.79 -12.27 0.82
N TRP A 138 16.67 -11.58 0.58
CA TRP A 138 16.63 -10.12 0.39
C TRP A 138 17.04 -9.35 1.65
N LEU A 139 16.93 -9.97 2.83
CA LEU A 139 17.13 -9.33 4.12
C LEU A 139 18.57 -8.84 4.30
N GLU A 140 19.57 -9.58 3.83
CA GLU A 140 20.97 -9.18 3.99
C GLU A 140 21.28 -7.85 3.25
N ASN A 141 20.78 -7.71 2.03
CA ASN A 141 20.95 -6.50 1.22
C ASN A 141 20.18 -5.32 1.83
N TYR A 142 18.94 -5.54 2.26
CA TYR A 142 18.13 -4.51 2.91
C TYR A 142 18.76 -4.04 4.23
N THR A 143 19.19 -4.96 5.10
CA THR A 143 19.76 -4.62 6.40
C THR A 143 21.08 -3.89 6.27
N LEU A 144 21.92 -4.26 5.30
CA LEU A 144 23.13 -3.52 4.97
C LEU A 144 22.81 -2.12 4.44
N PHE A 145 21.83 -2.00 3.53
CA PHE A 145 21.40 -0.72 3.00
C PHE A 145 20.95 0.23 4.11
N MET A 146 20.10 -0.24 5.02
CA MET A 146 19.61 0.57 6.14
C MET A 146 20.73 0.96 7.12
N ALA A 147 21.63 0.03 7.44
CA ALA A 147 22.78 0.32 8.29
C ALA A 147 23.73 1.36 7.67
N LEU A 148 23.98 1.28 6.37
CA LEU A 148 24.75 2.28 5.63
C LEU A 148 24.03 3.61 5.57
N LYS A 149 22.71 3.60 5.38
CA LYS A 149 21.90 4.82 5.38
C LYS A 149 22.01 5.57 6.70
N ASP A 150 21.91 4.88 7.83
CA ASP A 150 22.13 5.47 9.17
C ASP A 150 23.55 6.01 9.32
N ALA A 151 24.55 5.24 8.89
CA ALA A 151 25.97 5.64 8.97
C ALA A 151 26.28 6.90 8.14
N HIS A 152 25.45 7.21 7.13
CA HIS A 152 25.53 8.41 6.29
C HIS A 152 24.51 9.48 6.68
N GLY A 153 23.90 9.41 7.86
CA GLY A 153 22.96 10.42 8.36
C GLY A 153 21.67 10.50 7.55
N GLY A 154 21.20 9.38 7.01
CA GLY A 154 19.94 9.31 6.26
C GLY A 154 20.06 9.68 4.77
N LYS A 155 21.26 9.98 4.27
CA LYS A 155 21.47 10.32 2.85
C LYS A 155 21.08 9.20 1.90
N SER A 156 20.72 9.58 0.67
CA SER A 156 20.45 8.62 -0.40
C SER A 156 21.71 7.83 -0.74
N TRP A 157 21.58 6.57 -1.16
CA TRP A 157 22.73 5.80 -1.62
C TRP A 157 23.44 6.42 -2.84
N CYS A 158 22.74 7.27 -3.59
CA CYS A 158 23.32 8.05 -4.69
C CYS A 158 24.42 9.02 -4.21
N GLU A 159 24.43 9.38 -2.92
CA GLU A 159 25.37 10.31 -2.31
C GLU A 159 26.50 9.62 -1.51
N TRP A 160 26.49 8.28 -1.43
CA TRP A 160 27.55 7.53 -0.76
C TRP A 160 28.85 7.57 -1.57
N GLU A 161 29.96 7.26 -0.91
CA GLU A 161 31.25 7.14 -1.59
C GLU A 161 31.18 6.12 -2.73
N THR A 162 31.89 6.41 -3.84
CA THR A 162 31.86 5.59 -5.06
C THR A 162 32.00 4.08 -4.82
N PRO A 163 32.92 3.59 -3.95
CA PRO A 163 33.00 2.16 -3.67
C PRO A 163 31.71 1.55 -3.10
N LEU A 164 30.97 2.24 -2.23
CA LEU A 164 29.69 1.74 -1.72
C LEU A 164 28.54 1.98 -2.70
N ARG A 165 28.48 3.17 -3.32
CA ARG A 165 27.47 3.51 -4.34
C ARG A 165 27.49 2.52 -5.50
N LEU A 166 28.69 2.16 -5.97
CA LEU A 166 28.92 1.18 -7.04
C LEU A 166 29.06 -0.27 -6.53
N ARG A 167 28.89 -0.51 -5.24
CA ARG A 167 28.96 -1.85 -4.62
C ARG A 167 30.24 -2.62 -4.97
N ASP A 168 31.39 -1.96 -4.87
CA ASP A 168 32.68 -2.64 -4.87
C ASP A 168 32.68 -3.77 -3.83
N VAL A 169 33.16 -4.95 -4.24
CA VAL A 169 33.07 -6.18 -3.45
C VAL A 169 33.80 -6.03 -2.11
N THR A 170 34.95 -5.36 -2.11
CA THR A 170 35.77 -5.17 -0.90
C THR A 170 35.12 -4.14 0.04
N ALA A 171 34.58 -3.05 -0.51
CA ALA A 171 33.87 -2.04 0.25
C ALA A 171 32.60 -2.60 0.91
N VAL A 172 31.80 -3.36 0.15
CA VAL A 172 30.59 -4.03 0.67
C VAL A 172 30.94 -5.05 1.75
N TYR A 173 31.95 -5.90 1.54
CA TYR A 173 32.40 -6.86 2.55
C TYR A 173 32.85 -6.17 3.85
N SER A 174 33.65 -5.10 3.71
CA SER A 174 34.14 -4.31 4.85
C SER A 174 33.00 -3.63 5.59
N ALA A 175 32.02 -3.08 4.87
CA ALA A 175 30.81 -2.49 5.44
C ALA A 175 29.97 -3.52 6.20
N LYS A 176 29.73 -4.71 5.63
CA LYS A 176 29.02 -5.81 6.31
C LYS A 176 29.68 -6.16 7.64
N LYS A 177 31.01 -6.28 7.67
CA LYS A 177 31.75 -6.56 8.91
C LYS A 177 31.65 -5.41 9.91
N LYS A 178 31.81 -4.16 9.44
CA LYS A 178 31.78 -2.95 10.28
C LYS A 178 30.41 -2.73 10.92
N TYR A 179 29.33 -2.94 10.17
CA TYR A 179 27.96 -2.62 10.57
C TYR A 179 27.13 -3.87 10.94
N ALA A 180 27.77 -5.00 11.24
CA ALA A 180 27.08 -6.26 11.51
C ALA A 180 26.00 -6.15 12.60
N LYS A 181 26.27 -5.41 13.68
CA LYS A 181 25.31 -5.20 14.79
C LYS A 181 24.10 -4.36 14.38
N ASP A 182 24.29 -3.40 13.48
CA ASP A 182 23.19 -2.59 12.93
C ASP A 182 22.36 -3.39 11.94
N MET A 183 23.01 -4.23 11.13
CA MET A 183 22.30 -5.19 10.28
C MET A 183 21.44 -6.15 11.10
N GLU A 184 21.96 -6.69 12.22
CA GLU A 184 21.18 -7.54 13.14
C GLU A 184 19.97 -6.81 13.72
N PHE A 185 20.09 -5.51 14.02
CA PHE A 185 18.96 -4.70 14.49
C PHE A 185 17.86 -4.60 13.44
N TYR A 186 18.20 -4.27 12.20
CA TYR A 186 17.22 -4.22 11.11
C TYR A 186 16.63 -5.60 10.79
N ALA A 187 17.42 -6.67 10.91
CA ALA A 187 16.92 -8.04 10.78
C ALA A 187 15.89 -8.39 11.87
N PHE A 188 16.16 -7.98 13.12
CA PHE A 188 15.20 -8.12 14.23
C PHE A 188 13.90 -7.36 13.95
N LEU A 189 13.97 -6.11 13.47
CA LEU A 189 12.76 -5.35 13.14
C LEU A 189 11.91 -6.06 12.09
N GLN A 190 12.53 -6.58 11.03
CA GLN A 190 11.81 -7.31 9.99
C GLN A 190 11.23 -8.63 10.50
N PHE A 191 11.97 -9.35 11.35
CA PHE A 191 11.45 -10.56 12.00
C PHE A 191 10.19 -10.27 12.80
N GLU A 192 10.23 -9.25 13.67
CA GLU A 192 9.08 -8.84 14.48
C GLU A 192 7.90 -8.39 13.64
N PHE A 193 8.17 -7.60 12.60
CA PHE A 193 7.17 -7.17 11.65
C PHE A 193 6.44 -8.37 11.02
N PHE A 194 7.17 -9.30 10.41
CA PHE A 194 6.55 -10.43 9.71
C PHE A 194 5.86 -11.39 10.66
N ARG A 195 6.42 -11.61 11.85
CA ARG A 195 5.80 -12.45 12.87
C ARG A 195 4.44 -11.91 13.30
N GLN A 196 4.34 -10.60 13.56
CA GLN A 196 3.06 -9.97 13.90
C GLN A 196 2.11 -9.92 12.69
N TRP A 197 2.60 -9.62 11.49
CA TRP A 197 1.80 -9.61 10.26
C TRP A 197 1.16 -10.95 9.96
N TYR A 198 1.94 -12.04 10.01
CA TYR A 198 1.42 -13.38 9.72
C TYR A 198 0.38 -13.84 10.74
N LYS A 199 0.53 -13.47 12.02
CA LYS A 199 -0.50 -13.71 13.05
C LYS A 199 -1.80 -12.96 12.73
N LEU A 200 -1.71 -11.66 12.41
CA LEU A 200 -2.86 -10.84 12.06
C LEU A 200 -3.57 -11.33 10.78
N LYS A 201 -2.82 -11.59 9.71
CA LYS A 201 -3.36 -12.13 8.46
C LYS A 201 -4.06 -13.46 8.67
N LYS A 202 -3.46 -14.37 9.45
CA LYS A 202 -4.09 -15.64 9.79
C LYS A 202 -5.40 -15.41 10.53
N TYR A 203 -5.43 -14.51 11.50
CA TYR A 203 -6.65 -14.18 12.24
C TYR A 203 -7.76 -13.59 11.36
N ALA A 204 -7.41 -12.68 10.44
CA ALA A 204 -8.32 -12.15 9.44
C ALA A 204 -8.92 -13.28 8.58
N ASN A 205 -8.06 -14.15 8.04
CA ASN A 205 -8.47 -15.26 7.19
C ASN A 205 -9.33 -16.30 7.92
N ASP A 206 -9.00 -16.63 9.17
CA ASP A 206 -9.79 -17.54 10.01
C ASP A 206 -11.20 -16.97 10.30
N ASN A 207 -11.33 -15.63 10.32
CA ASN A 207 -12.60 -14.91 10.43
C ASN A 207 -13.30 -14.66 9.09
N GLY A 208 -12.76 -15.18 7.98
CA GLY A 208 -13.34 -15.03 6.64
C GLY A 208 -13.10 -13.67 5.98
N ILE A 209 -12.16 -12.88 6.51
CA ILE A 209 -11.72 -11.61 5.94
C ILE A 209 -10.46 -11.84 5.12
N GLN A 210 -10.52 -11.56 3.82
CA GLN A 210 -9.34 -11.57 2.96
C GLN A 210 -8.69 -10.18 2.93
N ILE A 211 -7.36 -10.15 2.92
CA ILE A 211 -6.59 -8.92 2.84
C ILE A 211 -6.24 -8.62 1.37
N ILE A 212 -6.66 -7.44 0.92
CA ILE A 212 -6.22 -6.84 -0.34
C ILE A 212 -5.02 -5.95 -0.02
N GLY A 213 -3.83 -6.37 -0.44
CA GLY A 213 -2.64 -5.52 -0.40
C GLY A 213 -2.48 -4.72 -1.68
N ASP A 214 -1.43 -3.94 -1.71
CA ASP A 214 -1.14 -3.01 -2.79
C ASP A 214 0.36 -2.96 -3.05
N ILE A 215 0.75 -2.88 -4.33
CA ILE A 215 2.13 -2.67 -4.74
C ILE A 215 2.21 -1.55 -5.79
N PRO A 216 3.09 -0.54 -5.61
CA PRO A 216 3.38 0.44 -6.65
C PRO A 216 4.00 -0.24 -7.87
N ILE A 217 3.72 0.23 -9.10
CA ILE A 217 4.44 -0.30 -10.27
C ILE A 217 5.95 -0.11 -10.10
N TYR A 218 6.41 1.11 -9.79
CA TYR A 218 7.83 1.42 -9.61
C TYR A 218 8.28 1.27 -8.15
N CYS A 219 9.59 1.11 -7.94
CA CYS A 219 10.20 1.24 -6.61
C CYS A 219 10.86 2.62 -6.48
N ALA A 220 11.22 3.04 -5.25
CA ALA A 220 11.93 4.30 -5.05
C ALA A 220 13.38 4.21 -5.56
N LEU A 221 13.96 5.32 -6.02
CA LEU A 221 15.38 5.39 -6.38
C LEU A 221 16.25 5.03 -5.19
N ASP A 222 16.01 5.70 -4.06
CA ASP A 222 16.71 5.45 -2.80
C ASP A 222 16.14 4.21 -2.11
N SER A 223 16.48 3.04 -2.65
CA SER A 223 16.05 1.74 -2.13
C SER A 223 17.16 0.71 -2.24
N ALA A 224 17.08 -0.31 -1.37
CA ALA A 224 17.94 -1.48 -1.46
C ALA A 224 17.78 -2.20 -2.81
N ASP A 225 16.58 -2.17 -3.40
CA ASP A 225 16.28 -2.87 -4.65
C ASP A 225 17.07 -2.28 -5.83
N VAL A 226 17.06 -0.95 -5.99
CA VAL A 226 17.79 -0.27 -7.07
C VAL A 226 19.29 -0.29 -6.80
N TRP A 227 19.71 -0.09 -5.55
CA TRP A 227 21.12 -0.15 -5.20
C TRP A 227 21.75 -1.52 -5.49
N CYS A 228 21.02 -2.61 -5.21
CA CYS A 228 21.55 -3.98 -5.32
C CYS A 228 21.41 -4.58 -6.72
N GLU A 229 20.38 -4.21 -7.48
CA GLU A 229 20.11 -4.74 -8.83
C GLU A 229 20.02 -3.60 -9.87
N PRO A 230 21.04 -2.71 -9.98
CA PRO A 230 20.98 -1.50 -10.80
C PRO A 230 20.79 -1.80 -12.30
N GLN A 231 21.21 -2.97 -12.77
CA GLN A 231 21.06 -3.41 -14.15
C GLN A 231 19.61 -3.63 -14.58
N LEU A 232 18.67 -3.69 -13.64
CA LEU A 232 17.24 -3.84 -13.93
C LEU A 232 16.53 -2.50 -14.15
N PHE A 233 17.28 -1.40 -14.11
CA PHE A 233 16.78 -0.04 -14.20
C PHE A 233 17.56 0.76 -15.24
N GLN A 234 16.92 1.79 -15.80
CA GLN A 234 17.52 2.69 -16.78
C GLN A 234 18.42 3.71 -16.08
N LEU A 235 19.63 3.25 -15.74
CA LEU A 235 20.68 4.03 -15.09
C LEU A 235 21.90 4.11 -16.00
N ASP A 236 22.67 5.19 -15.87
CA ASP A 236 23.97 5.31 -16.52
C ASP A 236 25.07 4.48 -15.82
N ARG A 237 26.32 4.62 -16.28
CA ARG A 237 27.48 3.90 -15.71
C ARG A 237 27.78 4.29 -14.26
N ASP A 238 27.34 5.47 -13.85
CA ASP A 238 27.41 5.98 -12.49
C ASP A 238 26.13 5.66 -11.70
N ARG A 239 25.25 4.81 -12.22
CA ARG A 239 23.99 4.44 -11.56
C ARG A 239 23.09 5.64 -11.28
N VAL A 240 23.23 6.71 -12.06
CA VAL A 240 22.31 7.85 -12.05
C VAL A 240 21.18 7.56 -13.03
N PRO A 241 19.90 7.80 -12.69
CA PRO A 241 18.81 7.62 -13.64
C PRO A 241 19.03 8.46 -14.90
N THR A 242 18.80 7.87 -16.07
CA THR A 242 18.77 8.63 -17.33
C THR A 242 17.39 9.27 -17.54
N VAL A 243 16.35 8.56 -17.11
CA VAL A 243 14.96 8.96 -17.13
C VAL A 243 14.25 8.54 -15.84
N VAL A 244 13.15 9.22 -15.53
CA VAL A 244 12.31 8.94 -14.38
C VAL A 244 10.84 8.88 -14.76
N ALA A 245 10.08 8.16 -13.95
CA ALA A 245 8.66 7.95 -14.15
C ALA A 245 7.85 9.22 -13.83
N GLY A 246 6.72 9.33 -14.53
CA GLY A 246 5.71 10.34 -14.29
C GLY A 246 4.51 10.14 -15.20
N PHE A 247 3.72 11.20 -15.34
CA PHE A 247 2.59 11.27 -16.25
C PHE A 247 2.58 12.63 -16.96
N PRO A 248 2.24 12.70 -18.26
CA PRO A 248 2.25 13.97 -18.97
C PRO A 248 1.20 14.94 -18.40
N PRO A 249 1.30 16.24 -18.73
CA PRO A 249 0.22 17.20 -18.57
C PRO A 249 -1.12 16.68 -19.07
N ASP A 250 -2.18 16.92 -18.30
CA ASP A 250 -3.55 16.56 -18.66
C ASP A 250 -4.57 17.60 -18.14
N GLY A 251 -5.85 17.32 -18.33
CA GLY A 251 -6.92 18.23 -17.89
C GLY A 251 -7.03 18.39 -16.36
N PHE A 252 -6.28 17.62 -15.57
CA PHE A 252 -6.25 17.68 -14.10
C PHE A 252 -4.94 18.28 -13.57
N SER A 253 -3.84 18.21 -14.32
CA SER A 253 -2.54 18.78 -13.95
C SER A 253 -1.85 19.45 -15.14
N GLU A 254 -1.69 20.77 -15.09
CA GLU A 254 -1.02 21.58 -16.13
C GLU A 254 0.45 21.18 -16.33
N ASP A 255 1.18 20.89 -15.25
CA ASP A 255 2.59 20.48 -15.28
C ASP A 255 2.79 18.96 -15.42
N GLY A 256 1.69 18.20 -15.51
CA GLY A 256 1.69 16.75 -15.38
C GLY A 256 2.09 16.29 -13.98
N GLN A 257 2.67 15.09 -13.87
CA GLN A 257 3.12 14.53 -12.59
C GLN A 257 4.54 14.00 -12.73
N LEU A 258 5.47 14.54 -11.94
CA LEU A 258 6.84 14.05 -11.86
C LEU A 258 6.99 13.19 -10.60
N TRP A 259 6.96 11.86 -10.75
CA TRP A 259 7.04 10.94 -9.61
C TRP A 259 8.49 10.69 -9.18
N GLY A 260 9.43 10.74 -10.13
CA GLY A 260 10.87 10.66 -9.85
C GLY A 260 11.41 9.23 -9.64
N ASN A 261 10.57 8.20 -9.76
CA ASN A 261 11.01 6.81 -9.66
C ASN A 261 11.91 6.42 -10.85
N PRO A 262 12.93 5.57 -10.65
CA PRO A 262 13.68 4.99 -11.77
C PRO A 262 12.77 4.07 -12.59
N ILE A 263 12.99 4.05 -13.89
CA ILE A 263 12.24 3.21 -14.82
C ILE A 263 12.97 1.87 -15.02
N TYR A 264 12.20 0.80 -15.18
CA TYR A 264 12.74 -0.53 -15.45
C TYR A 264 13.41 -0.63 -16.83
N ASP A 265 14.50 -1.39 -16.89
CA ASP A 265 15.01 -1.93 -18.15
C ASP A 265 14.22 -3.21 -18.47
N TRP A 266 13.11 -3.05 -19.19
CA TRP A 266 12.19 -4.15 -19.51
C TRP A 266 12.82 -5.21 -20.43
N ASP A 267 13.75 -4.81 -21.30
CA ASP A 267 14.46 -5.73 -22.19
C ASP A 267 15.40 -6.61 -21.37
N ARG A 268 16.16 -6.01 -20.44
CA ARG A 268 16.99 -6.77 -19.50
C ARG A 268 16.15 -7.70 -18.63
N MET A 269 15.04 -7.22 -18.08
CA MET A 269 14.14 -8.04 -17.28
C MET A 269 13.58 -9.23 -18.08
N LYS A 270 13.24 -9.01 -19.35
CA LYS A 270 12.74 -10.07 -20.24
C LYS A 270 13.79 -11.15 -20.50
N GLN A 271 15.06 -10.78 -20.65
CA GLN A 271 16.16 -11.75 -20.80
C GLN A 271 16.31 -12.67 -19.58
N GLU A 272 15.95 -12.18 -18.40
CA GLU A 272 15.90 -12.98 -17.16
C GLU A 272 14.52 -13.60 -16.90
N ASN A 273 13.68 -13.73 -17.93
CA ASN A 273 12.30 -14.25 -17.84
C ASN A 273 11.50 -13.58 -16.70
N TYR A 274 11.70 -12.27 -16.56
CA TYR A 274 11.05 -11.42 -15.55
C TYR A 274 11.25 -11.89 -14.10
N ARG A 275 12.37 -12.55 -13.78
CA ARG A 275 12.71 -13.09 -12.44
C ARG A 275 12.39 -12.11 -11.31
N TRP A 276 12.75 -10.84 -11.47
CA TRP A 276 12.52 -9.81 -10.46
C TRP A 276 11.03 -9.61 -10.14
N TRP A 277 10.20 -9.43 -11.18
CA TRP A 277 8.74 -9.26 -11.02
C TRP A 277 8.04 -10.53 -10.55
N VAL A 278 8.50 -11.71 -11.00
CA VAL A 278 8.01 -12.99 -10.48
C VAL A 278 8.31 -13.12 -8.98
N GLY A 279 9.53 -12.77 -8.54
CA GLY A 279 9.92 -12.76 -7.14
C GLY A 279 9.08 -11.79 -6.31
N ARG A 280 8.91 -10.55 -6.78
CA ARG A 280 8.07 -9.52 -6.15
C ARG A 280 6.63 -9.98 -6.00
N MET A 281 6.01 -10.50 -7.06
CA MET A 281 4.63 -11.00 -7.01
C MET A 281 4.48 -12.24 -6.12
N SER A 282 5.44 -13.15 -6.16
CA SER A 282 5.43 -14.34 -5.29
C SER A 282 5.49 -13.94 -3.83
N PHE A 283 6.31 -12.94 -3.48
CA PHE A 283 6.40 -12.42 -2.14
C PHE A 283 5.13 -11.68 -1.71
N ALA A 284 4.60 -10.78 -2.55
CA ALA A 284 3.35 -10.07 -2.28
C ALA A 284 2.17 -11.04 -2.03
N LYS A 285 2.09 -12.16 -2.75
CA LYS A 285 1.08 -13.20 -2.55
C LYS A 285 1.27 -14.03 -1.27
N LYS A 286 2.44 -13.98 -0.62
CA LYS A 286 2.60 -14.50 0.76
C LYS A 286 1.95 -13.53 1.77
N LEU A 287 2.06 -12.23 1.52
CA LEU A 287 1.58 -11.18 2.42
C LEU A 287 0.09 -10.92 2.27
N TYR A 288 -0.48 -11.08 1.08
CA TYR A 288 -1.85 -10.69 0.80
C TYR A 288 -2.62 -11.81 0.11
N ASP A 289 -3.94 -11.84 0.27
CA ASP A 289 -4.79 -12.79 -0.43
C ASP A 289 -5.14 -12.30 -1.85
N ILE A 290 -5.15 -10.98 -2.04
CA ILE A 290 -5.32 -10.30 -3.33
C ILE A 290 -4.33 -9.12 -3.39
N VAL A 291 -3.72 -8.88 -4.54
CA VAL A 291 -2.73 -7.81 -4.75
C VAL A 291 -3.27 -6.81 -5.77
N ARG A 292 -3.55 -5.57 -5.35
CA ARG A 292 -3.70 -4.44 -6.28
C ARG A 292 -2.32 -4.11 -6.84
N ILE A 293 -2.23 -3.99 -8.17
CA ILE A 293 -1.05 -3.43 -8.83
C ILE A 293 -1.42 -2.02 -9.29
N ASP A 294 -0.81 -1.05 -8.63
CA ASP A 294 -0.94 0.38 -8.93
C ASP A 294 -0.36 0.71 -10.30
N HIS A 295 -0.96 1.68 -10.98
CA HIS A 295 -0.60 2.16 -12.31
C HIS A 295 -0.38 1.02 -13.33
N PHE A 296 -1.34 0.10 -13.39
CA PHE A 296 -1.24 -1.10 -14.25
C PHE A 296 -1.11 -0.74 -15.74
N ILE A 297 -1.61 0.42 -16.15
CA ILE A 297 -1.46 0.90 -17.53
C ILE A 297 0.02 1.09 -17.92
N GLY A 298 0.90 1.33 -16.95
CA GLY A 298 2.35 1.46 -17.13
C GLY A 298 3.03 0.22 -17.73
N PHE A 299 2.42 -0.96 -17.59
CA PHE A 299 2.92 -2.17 -18.24
C PHE A 299 2.58 -2.25 -19.73
N ASN A 300 1.58 -1.51 -20.20
CA ASN A 300 1.35 -1.35 -21.63
C ASN A 300 2.32 -0.33 -22.22
N SER A 301 2.36 0.85 -21.59
CA SER A 301 3.18 1.98 -22.00
C SER A 301 3.43 2.88 -20.80
N TYR A 302 4.64 3.40 -20.67
CA TYR A 302 5.02 4.29 -19.59
C TYR A 302 5.58 5.60 -20.13
N TYR A 303 5.45 6.66 -19.33
CA TYR A 303 5.96 7.98 -19.67
C TYR A 303 7.33 8.20 -19.01
N ALA A 304 8.35 8.45 -19.82
CA ALA A 304 9.73 8.61 -19.39
C ALA A 304 10.16 10.07 -19.51
N ILE A 305 10.49 10.69 -18.37
CA ILE A 305 10.89 12.09 -18.30
C ILE A 305 12.42 12.13 -18.10
N PRO A 306 13.18 12.94 -18.86
CA PRO A 306 14.61 13.09 -18.64
C PRO A 306 14.95 13.41 -17.18
N PHE A 307 15.93 12.70 -16.62
CA PHE A 307 16.33 12.93 -15.23
C PHE A 307 16.87 14.35 -15.03
N GLY A 308 16.50 14.99 -13.91
CA GLY A 308 16.85 16.38 -13.61
C GLY A 308 15.81 17.42 -14.03
N SER A 309 14.79 17.02 -14.81
CA SER A 309 13.62 17.86 -15.14
C SER A 309 12.90 18.35 -13.88
N LYS A 310 12.27 19.53 -13.97
CA LYS A 310 11.51 20.16 -12.87
C LYS A 310 10.01 19.86 -12.92
N THR A 311 9.51 19.49 -14.09
CA THR A 311 8.11 19.16 -14.37
C THR A 311 8.06 17.90 -15.23
N ALA A 312 6.86 17.43 -15.57
CA ALA A 312 6.72 16.29 -16.48
C ALA A 312 6.82 16.67 -17.97
N HIS A 313 7.00 17.96 -18.30
CA HIS A 313 7.15 18.38 -19.69
C HIS A 313 8.41 17.78 -20.34
N GLY A 314 8.30 17.46 -21.63
CA GLY A 314 9.42 16.93 -22.41
C GLY A 314 9.72 15.44 -22.20
N GLY A 315 8.85 14.71 -21.49
CA GLY A 315 8.91 13.25 -21.47
C GLY A 315 8.29 12.60 -22.72
N GLU A 316 8.54 11.31 -22.90
CA GLU A 316 8.10 10.52 -24.05
C GLU A 316 7.40 9.22 -23.62
N TRP A 317 6.45 8.75 -24.44
CA TRP A 317 5.80 7.47 -24.22
C TRP A 317 6.63 6.33 -24.80
N HIS A 318 6.93 5.33 -23.98
CA HIS A 318 7.61 4.11 -24.36
C HIS A 318 6.73 2.89 -24.14
N ASP A 319 6.97 1.83 -24.91
CA ASP A 319 6.31 0.54 -24.74
C ASP A 319 6.79 -0.17 -23.47
N GLY A 320 5.85 -0.68 -22.68
CA GLY A 320 6.13 -1.58 -21.56
C GLY A 320 6.23 -3.05 -22.00
N PRO A 321 6.31 -4.01 -21.06
CA PRO A 321 6.44 -5.44 -21.35
C PRO A 321 5.13 -6.08 -21.86
N LYS A 322 4.02 -5.35 -21.82
CA LYS A 322 2.68 -5.77 -22.25
C LYS A 322 2.28 -7.10 -21.57
N TYR A 323 1.59 -7.98 -22.30
CA TYR A 323 1.04 -9.21 -21.73
C TYR A 323 2.11 -10.28 -21.41
N ASP A 324 3.31 -10.17 -21.99
CA ASP A 324 4.37 -11.18 -21.84
C ASP A 324 4.75 -11.39 -20.38
N LEU A 325 4.98 -10.30 -19.65
CA LEU A 325 5.21 -10.31 -18.21
C LEU A 325 4.10 -11.06 -17.45
N PHE A 326 2.84 -10.73 -17.72
CA PHE A 326 1.72 -11.31 -17.00
C PHE A 326 1.47 -12.78 -17.35
N ASN A 327 1.81 -13.19 -18.56
CA ASN A 327 1.81 -14.60 -18.93
C ASN A 327 2.79 -15.39 -18.04
N VAL A 328 3.99 -14.85 -17.83
CA VAL A 328 4.99 -15.44 -16.93
C VAL A 328 4.53 -15.40 -15.48
N ILE A 329 4.07 -14.25 -14.96
CA ILE A 329 3.56 -14.14 -13.58
C ILE A 329 2.44 -15.15 -13.32
N LYS A 330 1.49 -15.34 -14.25
CA LYS A 330 0.40 -16.31 -14.11
C LYS A 330 0.89 -17.75 -14.06
N ARG A 331 1.91 -18.08 -14.86
CA ARG A 331 2.52 -19.41 -14.90
C ARG A 331 3.25 -19.72 -13.59
N GLU A 332 4.05 -18.78 -13.09
CA GLU A 332 4.90 -19.00 -11.92
C GLU A 332 4.18 -18.80 -10.58
N THR A 333 3.17 -17.90 -10.52
CA THR A 333 2.53 -17.49 -9.25
C THR A 333 1.03 -17.80 -9.18
N GLY A 334 0.48 -18.46 -10.21
CA GLY A 334 -0.94 -18.75 -10.34
C GLY A 334 -1.77 -17.59 -10.92
N LYS A 335 -2.96 -17.93 -11.42
CA LYS A 335 -3.79 -17.06 -12.29
C LYS A 335 -4.61 -15.99 -11.57
N GLY A 336 -4.86 -16.13 -10.26
CA GLY A 336 -5.77 -15.26 -9.51
C GLY A 336 -5.06 -14.32 -8.53
N GLY A 337 -5.87 -13.58 -7.76
CA GLY A 337 -5.39 -12.74 -6.65
C GLY A 337 -4.69 -11.46 -7.08
N ILE A 338 -5.08 -10.89 -8.23
CA ILE A 338 -4.56 -9.61 -8.73
C ILE A 338 -5.75 -8.71 -9.08
N ILE A 339 -5.68 -7.44 -8.71
CA ILE A 339 -6.54 -6.35 -9.18
C ILE A 339 -5.64 -5.41 -10.00
N ALA A 340 -6.06 -5.05 -11.20
CA ALA A 340 -5.37 -4.04 -12.00
C ALA A 340 -5.95 -2.67 -11.65
N GLU A 341 -5.13 -1.73 -11.19
CA GLU A 341 -5.55 -0.34 -11.24
C GLU A 341 -5.37 0.21 -12.65
N ASP A 342 -6.49 0.37 -13.34
CA ASP A 342 -6.61 0.75 -14.73
C ASP A 342 -7.31 2.11 -14.91
N LEU A 343 -7.04 3.07 -14.02
CA LEU A 343 -7.52 4.44 -14.16
C LEU A 343 -6.64 5.20 -15.17
N GLY A 344 -7.14 6.34 -15.65
CA GLY A 344 -6.45 7.18 -16.63
C GLY A 344 -6.83 6.89 -18.09
N ILE A 345 -5.89 7.11 -19.01
CA ILE A 345 -6.15 7.08 -20.46
C ILE A 345 -6.16 5.63 -20.98
N ILE A 346 -7.35 5.13 -21.30
CA ILE A 346 -7.53 3.74 -21.77
C ILE A 346 -7.55 3.65 -23.29
N THR A 347 -6.36 3.51 -23.88
CA THR A 347 -6.17 3.28 -25.32
C THR A 347 -6.60 1.87 -25.76
N PRO A 348 -6.79 1.61 -27.07
CA PRO A 348 -7.08 0.26 -27.57
C PRO A 348 -6.04 -0.80 -27.16
N SER A 349 -4.76 -0.42 -27.06
CA SER A 349 -3.69 -1.33 -26.61
C SER A 349 -3.84 -1.67 -25.12
N VAL A 350 -4.16 -0.68 -24.28
CA VAL A 350 -4.47 -0.91 -22.86
C VAL A 350 -5.68 -1.82 -22.70
N ARG A 351 -6.77 -1.61 -23.46
CA ARG A 351 -7.95 -2.51 -23.43
C ARG A 351 -7.58 -3.93 -23.83
N LYS A 352 -6.69 -4.11 -24.81
CA LYS A 352 -6.17 -5.43 -25.21
C LYS A 352 -5.39 -6.08 -24.07
N LEU A 353 -4.48 -5.34 -23.42
CA LEU A 353 -3.72 -5.84 -22.27
C LEU A 353 -4.65 -6.28 -21.13
N LEU A 354 -5.60 -5.43 -20.73
CA LEU A 354 -6.56 -5.74 -19.66
C LEU A 354 -7.40 -6.98 -19.99
N LYS A 355 -7.87 -7.12 -21.24
CA LYS A 355 -8.61 -8.30 -21.71
C LYS A 355 -7.77 -9.58 -21.64
N GLN A 356 -6.50 -9.53 -22.03
CA GLN A 356 -5.59 -10.68 -21.96
C GLN A 356 -5.20 -11.02 -20.51
N ALA A 357 -4.95 -9.99 -19.69
CA ALA A 357 -4.66 -10.12 -18.28
C ALA A 357 -5.86 -10.70 -17.51
N ALA A 358 -7.09 -10.34 -17.90
CA ALA A 358 -8.34 -10.80 -17.29
C ALA A 358 -8.38 -10.57 -15.76
N TYR A 359 -7.65 -9.57 -15.28
CA TYR A 359 -7.73 -9.11 -13.90
C TYR A 359 -8.93 -8.15 -13.75
N PRO A 360 -9.59 -8.10 -12.58
CA PRO A 360 -10.56 -7.07 -12.29
C PRO A 360 -9.91 -5.69 -12.39
N GLY A 361 -10.54 -4.79 -13.16
CA GLY A 361 -10.23 -3.36 -13.17
C GLY A 361 -10.91 -2.60 -12.03
N MET A 362 -10.74 -1.28 -11.99
CA MET A 362 -11.29 -0.39 -10.97
C MET A 362 -12.36 0.55 -11.54
N LYS A 363 -13.40 0.82 -10.75
CA LYS A 363 -14.40 1.85 -11.02
C LYS A 363 -14.52 2.76 -9.81
N VAL A 364 -14.08 4.02 -9.92
CA VAL A 364 -14.14 4.99 -8.82
C VAL A 364 -15.32 5.93 -9.04
N LEU A 365 -16.26 5.95 -8.10
CA LEU A 365 -17.52 6.69 -8.26
C LEU A 365 -17.32 8.21 -8.40
N GLN A 366 -16.28 8.79 -7.81
CA GLN A 366 -15.97 10.21 -8.00
C GLN A 366 -15.65 10.58 -9.47
N PHE A 367 -15.36 9.61 -10.33
CA PHE A 367 -15.16 9.81 -11.78
C PHE A 367 -16.43 9.50 -12.60
N ALA A 368 -17.54 9.13 -11.94
CA ALA A 368 -18.77 8.71 -12.59
C ALA A 368 -19.66 9.86 -13.06
N PHE A 369 -19.62 11.00 -12.37
CA PHE A 369 -20.69 11.99 -12.47
C PHE A 369 -20.49 12.99 -13.61
N ASP A 370 -20.43 12.49 -14.84
CA ASP A 370 -20.58 13.30 -16.06
C ASP A 370 -22.08 13.58 -16.32
N PRO A 371 -22.53 14.85 -16.43
CA PRO A 371 -23.91 15.21 -16.74
C PRO A 371 -24.50 14.60 -18.01
N THR A 372 -23.68 14.09 -18.93
CA THR A 372 -24.19 13.35 -20.11
C THR A 372 -24.76 11.98 -19.78
N GLY A 373 -24.48 11.45 -18.57
CA GLY A 373 -24.89 10.10 -18.13
C GLY A 373 -24.12 8.95 -18.80
N LYS A 374 -23.10 9.26 -19.62
CA LYS A 374 -22.36 8.27 -20.43
C LYS A 374 -21.08 7.75 -19.79
N SER A 375 -20.68 8.28 -18.64
CA SER A 375 -19.44 7.85 -17.96
C SER A 375 -19.43 6.34 -17.72
N GLU A 376 -18.34 5.68 -18.08
CA GLU A 376 -18.14 4.24 -17.83
C GLU A 376 -17.93 3.90 -16.35
N TYR A 377 -17.86 4.91 -15.48
CA TYR A 377 -17.75 4.78 -14.03
C TYR A 377 -19.13 4.78 -13.34
N LEU A 378 -20.22 5.09 -14.05
CA LEU A 378 -21.58 4.95 -13.54
C LEU A 378 -21.99 3.46 -13.46
N PRO A 379 -22.56 2.99 -12.33
CA PRO A 379 -22.91 1.58 -12.12
C PRO A 379 -23.73 0.93 -13.24
N GLN A 380 -24.69 1.64 -13.86
CA GLN A 380 -25.51 1.10 -14.95
C GLN A 380 -24.73 0.91 -16.26
N ASN A 381 -23.56 1.55 -16.40
CA ASN A 381 -22.73 1.51 -17.61
C ASN A 381 -21.60 0.47 -17.52
N TYR A 382 -21.52 -0.31 -16.43
CA TYR A 382 -20.49 -1.34 -16.29
C TYR A 382 -20.69 -2.46 -17.33
N THR A 383 -19.70 -2.63 -18.20
CA THR A 383 -19.74 -3.62 -19.29
C THR A 383 -19.32 -5.03 -18.84
N SER A 384 -18.80 -5.16 -17.62
CA SER A 384 -18.36 -6.42 -17.02
C SER A 384 -18.53 -6.38 -15.51
N GLN A 385 -18.84 -7.54 -14.91
CA GLN A 385 -18.84 -7.70 -13.45
C GLN A 385 -17.43 -7.84 -12.87
N ASN A 386 -16.45 -8.20 -13.69
CA ASN A 386 -15.06 -8.39 -13.28
C ASN A 386 -14.35 -7.04 -13.06
N CYS A 387 -14.78 -6.34 -12.03
CA CYS A 387 -14.21 -5.07 -11.58
C CYS A 387 -14.45 -4.89 -10.07
N VAL A 388 -13.75 -3.91 -9.53
CA VAL A 388 -13.91 -3.43 -8.15
C VAL A 388 -14.43 -2.01 -8.20
N VAL A 389 -15.62 -1.79 -7.64
CA VAL A 389 -16.15 -0.42 -7.46
C VAL A 389 -15.67 0.14 -6.12
N TYR A 390 -15.23 1.40 -6.14
CA TYR A 390 -14.80 2.17 -4.99
C TYR A 390 -15.65 3.43 -4.87
N THR A 391 -16.07 3.77 -3.66
CA THR A 391 -16.62 5.12 -3.38
C THR A 391 -15.55 6.19 -3.64
N SER A 392 -14.35 5.93 -3.11
CA SER A 392 -13.16 6.78 -3.17
C SER A 392 -11.91 5.90 -2.98
N THR A 393 -10.75 6.37 -3.43
CA THR A 393 -9.44 5.75 -3.13
C THR A 393 -8.70 6.56 -2.06
N HIS A 394 -7.45 6.23 -1.78
CA HIS A 394 -6.60 7.02 -0.88
C HIS A 394 -6.11 8.34 -1.51
N ASP A 395 -6.08 8.44 -2.84
CA ASP A 395 -5.73 9.66 -3.58
C ASP A 395 -6.92 10.61 -3.78
N SER A 396 -8.13 10.06 -3.68
CA SER A 396 -9.37 10.81 -3.72
C SER A 396 -9.58 11.62 -2.43
N ASP A 397 -10.32 12.71 -2.54
CA ASP A 397 -10.96 13.31 -1.36
C ASP A 397 -12.10 12.38 -0.87
N THR A 398 -12.70 12.67 0.28
CA THR A 398 -14.00 12.13 0.71
C THR A 398 -15.10 12.59 -0.24
N ALA A 399 -16.26 11.91 -0.34
CA ALA A 399 -17.34 12.41 -1.22
C ALA A 399 -17.82 13.81 -0.82
N LEU A 400 -17.81 14.15 0.48
CA LEU A 400 -18.14 15.50 0.96
C LEU A 400 -17.12 16.55 0.48
N GLY A 401 -15.83 16.28 0.67
CA GLY A 401 -14.76 17.16 0.23
C GLY A 401 -14.71 17.32 -1.29
N TRP A 402 -14.80 16.20 -2.02
CA TRP A 402 -14.90 16.15 -3.47
C TRP A 402 -16.07 16.99 -3.99
N PHE A 403 -17.26 16.82 -3.40
CA PHE A 403 -18.47 17.51 -3.85
C PHE A 403 -18.34 19.02 -3.75
N ASN A 404 -17.64 19.55 -2.74
CA ASN A 404 -17.46 20.99 -2.58
C ASN A 404 -16.76 21.65 -3.77
N ASN A 405 -15.84 20.93 -4.41
CA ASN A 405 -15.01 21.45 -5.50
C ASN A 405 -15.65 21.33 -6.90
N LEU A 406 -16.83 20.70 -7.02
CA LEU A 406 -17.53 20.54 -8.29
C LEU A 406 -18.23 21.83 -8.76
N ASP A 407 -18.37 21.98 -10.08
CA ASP A 407 -19.21 23.02 -10.68
C ASP A 407 -20.71 22.77 -10.43
N ARG A 408 -21.54 23.79 -10.66
CA ARG A 408 -22.98 23.74 -10.36
C ARG A 408 -23.73 22.67 -11.16
N THR A 409 -23.39 22.48 -12.43
CA THR A 409 -24.08 21.52 -13.32
C THR A 409 -23.78 20.10 -12.85
N THR A 410 -22.52 19.81 -12.57
CA THR A 410 -22.10 18.51 -12.03
C THR A 410 -22.72 18.25 -10.66
N LYS A 411 -22.75 19.23 -9.75
CA LYS A 411 -23.43 19.11 -8.44
C LYS A 411 -24.91 18.76 -8.58
N GLN A 412 -25.61 19.39 -9.51
CA GLN A 412 -27.02 19.11 -9.76
C GLN A 412 -27.22 17.68 -10.27
N PHE A 413 -26.38 17.25 -11.23
CA PHE A 413 -26.42 15.88 -11.74
C PHE A 413 -26.15 14.83 -10.67
N VAL A 414 -25.15 15.03 -9.82
CA VAL A 414 -24.85 14.13 -8.68
C VAL A 414 -26.07 13.96 -7.78
N LYS A 415 -26.69 15.06 -7.38
CA LYS A 415 -27.86 15.05 -6.50
C LYS A 415 -29.06 14.35 -7.14
N GLU A 416 -29.34 14.65 -8.41
CA GLU A 416 -30.44 14.04 -9.16
C GLU A 416 -30.22 12.54 -9.34
N TYR A 417 -29.03 12.14 -9.79
CA TYR A 417 -28.68 10.74 -10.02
C TYR A 417 -28.73 9.90 -8.73
N LEU A 418 -28.23 10.45 -7.62
CA LEU A 418 -28.23 9.76 -6.32
C LEU A 418 -29.56 9.90 -5.56
N GLY A 419 -30.45 10.78 -5.99
CA GLY A 419 -31.71 11.07 -5.30
C GLY A 419 -31.55 11.76 -3.94
N VAL A 420 -30.47 12.51 -3.73
CA VAL A 420 -30.16 13.18 -2.45
C VAL A 420 -30.49 14.68 -2.49
N ARG A 421 -30.85 15.25 -1.33
CA ARG A 421 -31.18 16.69 -1.22
C ARG A 421 -29.98 17.48 -0.71
N HIS A 422 -29.30 16.94 0.29
CA HIS A 422 -28.20 17.58 1.01
C HIS A 422 -26.88 16.84 0.76
N ALA A 423 -25.76 17.59 0.76
CA ALA A 423 -24.44 17.00 0.57
C ALA A 423 -24.08 16.00 1.68
N THR A 424 -24.60 16.20 2.89
CA THR A 424 -24.41 15.29 4.04
C THR A 424 -24.95 13.88 3.82
N GLU A 425 -25.81 13.67 2.81
CA GLU A 425 -26.35 12.35 2.44
C GLU A 425 -25.45 11.61 1.43
N LEU A 426 -24.46 12.30 0.84
CA LEU A 426 -23.58 11.74 -0.19
C LEU A 426 -22.81 10.50 0.27
N PRO A 427 -22.22 10.44 1.49
CA PRO A 427 -21.43 9.28 1.87
C PRO A 427 -22.26 7.99 1.88
N GLU A 428 -23.45 8.03 2.47
CA GLU A 428 -24.37 6.89 2.47
C GLU A 428 -24.80 6.53 1.04
N ALA A 429 -25.16 7.51 0.23
CA ALA A 429 -25.58 7.30 -1.16
C ALA A 429 -24.48 6.69 -2.04
N PHE A 430 -23.22 7.10 -1.87
CA PHE A 430 -22.06 6.52 -2.56
C PHE A 430 -21.87 5.06 -2.19
N ILE A 431 -21.91 4.73 -0.90
CA ILE A 431 -21.81 3.35 -0.40
C ILE A 431 -22.94 2.51 -0.98
N ASP A 432 -24.16 3.04 -0.98
CA ASP A 432 -25.35 2.37 -1.48
C ASP A 432 -25.23 1.97 -2.95
N ILE A 433 -24.85 2.90 -3.84
CA ILE A 433 -24.73 2.60 -5.27
C ILE A 433 -23.51 1.71 -5.58
N ALA A 434 -22.42 1.82 -4.81
CA ALA A 434 -21.28 0.91 -4.92
C ALA A 434 -21.71 -0.53 -4.59
N TRP A 435 -22.43 -0.73 -3.48
CA TRP A 435 -22.92 -2.06 -3.09
C TRP A 435 -23.95 -2.60 -4.05
N LYS A 436 -24.88 -1.77 -4.54
CA LYS A 436 -25.94 -2.16 -5.50
C LYS A 436 -25.42 -2.41 -6.92
N SER A 437 -24.22 -1.93 -7.27
CA SER A 437 -23.62 -2.09 -8.61
C SER A 437 -23.45 -3.56 -9.04
N THR A 438 -23.22 -3.79 -10.33
CA THR A 438 -22.94 -5.14 -10.88
C THR A 438 -21.52 -5.66 -10.58
N ALA A 439 -20.63 -4.83 -10.04
CA ALA A 439 -19.23 -5.20 -9.76
C ALA A 439 -19.10 -6.38 -8.77
N ASP A 440 -18.16 -7.29 -9.04
CA ASP A 440 -17.84 -8.44 -8.19
C ASP A 440 -17.36 -8.03 -6.80
N MET A 441 -16.69 -6.88 -6.68
CA MET A 441 -16.22 -6.34 -5.40
C MET A 441 -16.67 -4.89 -5.24
N ALA A 442 -17.14 -4.54 -4.05
CA ALA A 442 -17.49 -3.17 -3.67
C ALA A 442 -16.70 -2.74 -2.44
N MET A 443 -16.05 -1.58 -2.52
CA MET A 443 -15.17 -1.06 -1.50
C MET A 443 -15.59 0.35 -1.11
N THR A 444 -15.52 0.67 0.17
CA THR A 444 -15.61 2.05 0.66
C THR A 444 -14.46 2.34 1.62
N THR A 445 -14.14 3.61 1.84
CA THR A 445 -13.15 4.02 2.84
C THR A 445 -13.80 4.17 4.20
N MET A 446 -13.02 4.04 5.28
CA MET A 446 -13.56 4.31 6.62
C MET A 446 -14.01 5.78 6.76
N GLN A 447 -13.35 6.69 6.05
CA GLN A 447 -13.70 8.11 6.00
C GLN A 447 -15.11 8.34 5.47
N GLU A 448 -15.43 7.68 4.36
CA GLU A 448 -16.75 7.74 3.74
C GLU A 448 -17.81 7.17 4.69
N LEU A 449 -17.55 6.00 5.29
CA LEU A 449 -18.49 5.37 6.22
C LEU A 449 -18.80 6.25 7.43
N CYS A 450 -17.82 7.00 7.92
CA CYS A 450 -17.98 7.93 9.04
C CYS A 450 -18.51 9.31 8.62
N GLY A 451 -18.63 9.59 7.32
CA GLY A 451 -19.08 10.88 6.80
C GLY A 451 -18.10 12.02 7.08
N PHE A 452 -16.79 11.76 7.10
CA PHE A 452 -15.78 12.81 7.22
C PHE A 452 -15.64 13.63 5.93
N GLY A 453 -15.15 14.87 6.06
CA GLY A 453 -14.81 15.76 4.96
C GLY A 453 -13.33 15.70 4.55
N THR A 454 -12.87 16.76 3.87
CA THR A 454 -11.48 16.89 3.38
C THR A 454 -10.42 16.77 4.48
N GLU A 455 -10.76 17.04 5.73
CA GLU A 455 -9.86 16.87 6.88
C GLU A 455 -9.40 15.42 7.10
N ALA A 456 -10.11 14.45 6.50
CA ALA A 456 -9.80 13.02 6.57
C ALA A 456 -9.15 12.45 5.31
N ARG A 457 -8.84 13.29 4.32
CA ARG A 457 -8.17 12.87 3.09
C ARG A 457 -6.81 12.23 3.39
N ILE A 458 -6.53 11.07 2.80
CA ILE A 458 -5.27 10.35 3.03
C ILE A 458 -4.14 11.03 2.26
N ASN A 459 -4.33 11.28 0.96
CA ASN A 459 -3.29 11.81 0.11
C ASN A 459 -3.85 12.87 -0.85
N VAL A 460 -3.10 13.95 -1.03
CA VAL A 460 -3.21 14.88 -2.14
C VAL A 460 -2.01 14.61 -3.06
N PRO A 461 -2.21 13.98 -4.22
CA PRO A 461 -1.12 13.69 -5.15
C PRO A 461 -0.25 14.91 -5.45
N SER A 462 1.05 14.69 -5.69
CA SER A 462 2.05 15.73 -5.98
C SER A 462 2.28 16.76 -4.87
N THR A 463 1.94 16.45 -3.60
CA THR A 463 2.22 17.30 -2.44
C THR A 463 3.06 16.60 -1.38
N ILE A 464 3.66 17.36 -0.47
CA ILE A 464 4.47 16.85 0.65
C ILE A 464 3.99 17.41 1.99
N GLY A 465 4.20 16.67 3.08
CA GLY A 465 4.07 17.15 4.46
C GLY A 465 2.72 16.91 5.16
N ASN A 466 1.61 16.81 4.43
CA ASN A 466 0.27 16.61 5.04
C ASN A 466 -0.39 15.26 4.72
N ASN A 467 0.28 14.41 3.92
CA ASN A 467 -0.26 13.14 3.45
C ASN A 467 0.00 12.00 4.44
N TRP A 468 -0.79 10.94 4.33
CA TRP A 468 -0.64 9.67 5.04
C TRP A 468 -0.85 9.75 6.55
N ARG A 469 -1.42 10.85 7.06
CA ARG A 469 -1.49 11.12 8.51
C ARG A 469 -2.82 10.75 9.16
N TRP A 470 -3.93 10.71 8.43
CA TRP A 470 -5.25 10.57 9.06
C TRP A 470 -5.44 9.21 9.75
N ARG A 471 -6.09 9.25 10.93
CA ARG A 471 -6.38 8.10 11.79
C ARG A 471 -7.81 8.10 12.29
N THR A 472 -8.28 6.87 12.49
CA THR A 472 -9.50 6.56 13.22
C THR A 472 -9.31 6.72 14.74
N LEU A 473 -10.42 6.90 15.45
CA LEU A 473 -10.53 6.73 16.90
C LEU A 473 -11.38 5.48 17.18
N GLU A 474 -11.27 4.93 18.40
CA GLU A 474 -12.10 3.79 18.82
C GLU A 474 -13.61 4.08 18.67
N SER A 475 -14.01 5.34 18.84
CA SER A 475 -15.39 5.81 18.67
C SER A 475 -15.93 5.74 17.23
N ASP A 476 -15.08 5.59 16.22
CA ASP A 476 -15.51 5.53 14.82
C ASP A 476 -16.06 4.14 14.45
N PHE A 477 -15.67 3.11 15.19
CA PHE A 477 -16.09 1.72 14.96
C PHE A 477 -17.40 1.41 15.68
N THR A 478 -18.48 2.07 15.26
CA THR A 478 -19.78 1.95 15.95
C THR A 478 -20.54 0.67 15.58
N ALA A 479 -21.39 0.20 16.49
CA ALA A 479 -22.34 -0.89 16.20
C ALA A 479 -23.40 -0.47 15.15
N LYS A 480 -23.74 0.82 15.07
CA LYS A 480 -24.69 1.36 14.09
C LYS A 480 -24.16 1.25 12.66
N SER A 481 -22.92 1.69 12.42
CA SER A 481 -22.28 1.58 11.10
C SER A 481 -22.05 0.12 10.70
N ALA A 482 -21.68 -0.75 11.64
CA ALA A 482 -21.62 -2.18 11.40
C ALA A 482 -22.98 -2.78 10.99
N ALA A 483 -24.06 -2.46 11.71
CA ALA A 483 -25.41 -2.95 11.40
C ALA A 483 -25.91 -2.45 10.03
N TYR A 484 -25.65 -1.19 9.70
CA TYR A 484 -25.94 -0.60 8.39
C TYR A 484 -25.26 -1.38 7.26
N LEU A 485 -23.93 -1.55 7.34
CA LEU A 485 -23.18 -2.29 6.33
C LEU A 485 -23.59 -3.76 6.26
N ASN A 486 -23.85 -4.40 7.40
CA ASN A 486 -24.28 -5.79 7.45
C ASN A 486 -25.60 -5.99 6.68
N ARG A 487 -26.57 -5.10 6.91
CA ARG A 487 -27.86 -5.10 6.22
C ARG A 487 -27.68 -4.84 4.72
N LEU A 488 -26.88 -3.84 4.35
CA LEU A 488 -26.64 -3.49 2.95
C LEU A 488 -25.94 -4.64 2.19
N THR A 489 -24.92 -5.25 2.80
CA THR A 489 -24.22 -6.43 2.26
C THR A 489 -25.16 -7.63 2.10
N GLU A 490 -26.15 -7.81 2.99
CA GLU A 490 -27.16 -8.85 2.86
C GLU A 490 -28.10 -8.63 1.68
N ILE A 491 -28.75 -7.46 1.59
CA ILE A 491 -29.73 -7.18 0.55
C ILE A 491 -29.10 -7.11 -0.86
N CYS A 492 -27.81 -6.77 -0.94
CA CYS A 492 -27.05 -6.74 -2.18
C CYS A 492 -26.37 -8.07 -2.55
N ASN A 493 -26.65 -9.15 -1.80
CA ASN A 493 -26.10 -10.49 -1.98
C ASN A 493 -24.55 -10.52 -2.02
N ARG A 494 -23.92 -9.81 -1.08
CA ARG A 494 -22.46 -9.72 -0.92
C ARG A 494 -21.95 -10.39 0.35
N LYS A 495 -22.83 -10.98 1.17
CA LYS A 495 -22.43 -11.70 2.39
C LYS A 495 -21.59 -12.93 2.04
N PRO A 496 -20.54 -13.23 2.82
CA PRO A 496 -19.80 -14.47 2.66
C PRO A 496 -20.74 -15.68 2.89
N PRO A 497 -20.52 -16.80 2.20
CA PRO A 497 -21.39 -17.96 2.31
C PRO A 497 -21.25 -18.54 3.72
N PHE A 498 -22.37 -18.86 4.35
CA PHE A 498 -22.38 -19.43 5.69
C PHE A 498 -21.70 -20.82 5.66
N LYS A 499 -20.45 -20.92 6.15
CA LYS A 499 -19.83 -22.22 6.39
C LYS A 499 -20.53 -22.86 7.59
N LYS A 500 -21.48 -23.78 7.34
CA LYS A 500 -21.97 -24.70 8.38
C LYS A 500 -20.77 -25.47 8.92
N THR A 501 -20.29 -25.14 10.11
CA THR A 501 -19.36 -26.00 10.84
C THR A 501 -20.10 -27.32 11.09
N ARG A 502 -19.69 -28.38 10.39
CA ARG A 502 -20.08 -29.74 10.77
C ARG A 502 -19.59 -29.94 12.20
N LYS A 503 -20.51 -29.89 13.18
CA LYS A 503 -20.23 -30.43 14.51
C LYS A 503 -19.75 -31.86 14.28
N LYS A 504 -18.48 -32.14 14.59
CA LYS A 504 -18.00 -33.52 14.75
C LYS A 504 -18.90 -34.12 15.83
N ARG A 505 -19.75 -35.07 15.44
CA ARG A 505 -20.51 -35.91 16.37
C ARG A 505 -19.58 -36.93 16.97
#